data_AF-A0AAV4HVH8-F1
#
_entry.id   AF-A0AAV4HVH8-F1
#
_cell.length_a   1.000
_cell.length_b   1.000
_cell.length_c   1.000
_cell.angle_alpha   90.00
_cell.angle_beta   90.00
_cell.angle_gamma   90.00
#
_symmetry.space_group_name_H-M   'P 1'
#
loop_
_entity.id
_entity.type
_entity.pdbx_description
1 polymer ?
#
loop_
_entity_poly.entity_id
_entity_poly.type
_entity_poly.pdbx_seq_one_letter_code
_entity_poly.pdbx_strand_id
1 'polypeptide(L)'
;MVSLKNNTLHTDLYSKPTDTLYYLHWSSCHPFHTKSSIPYSIAFRLIRICSCEVTLTRRLTELTEHLKRRGFPLKHIQKAILKAKETPRSTAIQRRRLPETQKKTEFHLSSHTTQHYPTFLLSLKNTSPFSTHHRDVEERYPTSPWQPSVDQKISGTHLSIPTYKKHTYVAADRVTFVAV
;
A
#
# COMPACT_ATOMS: atom_id res chain seq x y z
N MET A 1 -19.58 -3.76 -13.79
CA MET A 1 -20.94 -3.80 -14.35
C MET A 1 -21.42 -5.23 -14.25
N VAL A 2 -22.64 -5.46 -13.79
CA VAL A 2 -23.22 -6.80 -13.67
C VAL A 2 -24.45 -6.84 -14.58
N SER A 3 -24.58 -7.88 -15.38
CA SER A 3 -25.70 -8.08 -16.30
C SER A 3 -26.21 -9.51 -16.18
N LEU A 4 -27.53 -9.71 -16.25
CA LEU A 4 -28.15 -11.03 -16.28
C LEU A 4 -28.39 -11.42 -17.75
N LYS A 5 -27.84 -12.54 -18.19
CA LYS A 5 -28.13 -13.12 -19.51
C LYS A 5 -28.40 -14.60 -19.34
N ASN A 6 -29.49 -15.12 -19.91
CA ASN A 6 -29.85 -16.55 -19.84
C ASN A 6 -29.78 -17.10 -18.40
N ASN A 7 -30.41 -16.40 -17.45
CA ASN A 7 -30.39 -16.71 -16.01
C ASN A 7 -28.99 -16.82 -15.38
N THR A 8 -27.95 -16.36 -16.05
CA THR A 8 -26.56 -16.38 -15.58
C THR A 8 -26.06 -14.96 -15.36
N LEU A 9 -25.40 -14.74 -14.21
CA LEU A 9 -24.79 -13.45 -13.90
C LEU A 9 -23.45 -13.29 -14.63
N HIS A 10 -23.37 -12.25 -15.44
CA HIS A 10 -22.16 -11.83 -16.12
C HIS A 10 -21.60 -10.55 -15.51
N THR A 11 -20.31 -10.59 -15.19
CA THR A 11 -19.56 -9.46 -14.67
C THR A 11 -18.60 -8.91 -15.73
N ASP A 12 -18.48 -7.58 -15.77
CA ASP A 12 -17.56 -6.78 -16.59
C ASP A 12 -16.95 -5.67 -15.73
N LEU A 13 -15.81 -5.11 -16.14
CA LEU A 13 -15.24 -3.90 -15.56
C LEU A 13 -16.19 -2.72 -15.79
N TYR A 14 -16.56 -2.02 -14.72
CA TYR A 14 -17.18 -0.69 -14.83
C TYR A 14 -16.10 0.36 -14.60
N SER A 15 -15.98 1.30 -15.53
CA SER A 15 -15.15 2.48 -15.38
C SER A 15 -16.08 3.68 -15.19
N LYS A 16 -15.77 4.53 -14.21
CA LYS A 16 -16.53 5.75 -13.98
C LYS A 16 -16.25 6.72 -15.13
N PRO A 17 -17.22 7.55 -15.55
CA PRO A 17 -17.00 8.53 -16.61
C PRO A 17 -15.91 9.56 -16.28
N THR A 18 -15.61 9.76 -14.99
CA THR A 18 -14.55 10.65 -14.49
C THR A 18 -13.20 9.96 -14.29
N ASP A 19 -13.13 8.63 -14.42
CA ASP A 19 -11.87 7.89 -14.26
C ASP A 19 -11.03 8.02 -15.54
N THR A 20 -9.90 8.72 -15.42
CA THR A 20 -8.99 8.95 -16.54
C THR A 20 -7.98 7.82 -16.72
N LEU A 21 -7.99 6.80 -15.86
CA LEU A 21 -7.08 5.65 -15.90
C LEU A 21 -5.59 6.08 -15.96
N TYR A 22 -5.23 7.02 -15.08
CA TYR A 22 -3.92 7.68 -15.06
C TYR A 22 -2.82 6.81 -14.43
N TYR A 23 -2.35 5.79 -15.16
CA TYR A 23 -1.21 4.97 -14.75
C TYR A 23 0.13 5.72 -14.87
N LEU A 24 1.18 5.26 -14.19
CA LEU A 24 2.53 5.85 -14.31
C LEU A 24 3.00 5.85 -15.76
N HIS A 25 3.64 6.93 -16.20
CA HIS A 25 4.28 6.98 -17.52
C HIS A 25 5.56 6.12 -17.53
N TRP A 26 5.88 5.50 -18.67
CA TRP A 26 7.06 4.61 -18.77
C TRP A 26 8.38 5.31 -18.43
N SER A 27 8.56 6.55 -18.90
CA SER A 27 9.75 7.37 -18.63
C SER A 27 9.75 8.10 -17.28
N SER A 28 8.74 7.88 -16.43
CA SER A 28 8.71 8.55 -15.11
C SER A 28 9.82 8.04 -14.18
N CYS A 29 10.23 8.87 -13.21
CA CYS A 29 11.31 8.62 -12.23
C CYS A 29 10.93 7.61 -11.13
N HIS A 30 10.11 6.61 -11.47
CA HIS A 30 9.78 5.51 -10.56
C HIS A 30 10.68 4.30 -10.82
N PRO A 31 10.92 3.44 -9.82
CA PRO A 31 11.63 2.19 -10.01
C PRO A 31 11.03 1.34 -11.14
N PHE A 32 11.90 0.62 -11.84
CA PHE A 32 11.49 -0.21 -12.99
C PHE A 32 10.46 -1.28 -12.59
N HIS A 33 10.66 -1.96 -11.45
CA HIS A 33 9.75 -3.00 -10.98
C HIS A 33 8.33 -2.46 -10.77
N THR A 34 8.18 -1.23 -10.25
CA THR A 34 6.88 -0.57 -10.07
C THR A 34 6.15 -0.42 -11.39
N LYS A 35 6.80 0.21 -12.38
CA LYS A 35 6.20 0.44 -13.71
C LYS A 35 5.92 -0.87 -14.44
N SER A 36 6.90 -1.78 -14.44
CA SER A 36 6.81 -3.06 -15.15
C SER A 36 5.70 -3.99 -14.63
N SER A 37 5.32 -3.84 -13.35
CA SER A 37 4.25 -4.63 -12.73
C SER A 37 2.83 -4.17 -13.11
N ILE A 38 2.68 -2.93 -13.58
CA ILE A 38 1.37 -2.31 -13.87
C ILE A 38 0.57 -3.12 -14.91
N PRO A 39 1.13 -3.45 -16.10
CA PRO A 39 0.37 -4.17 -17.13
C PRO A 39 -0.13 -5.54 -16.64
N TYR A 40 0.73 -6.29 -15.93
CA TYR A 40 0.37 -7.59 -15.37
C TYR A 40 -0.74 -7.46 -14.34
N SER A 41 -0.59 -6.52 -13.38
CA SER A 41 -1.53 -6.36 -12.27
C SER A 41 -2.92 -5.97 -12.75
N ILE A 42 -3.02 -5.10 -13.75
CA ILE A 42 -4.31 -4.69 -14.32
C ILE A 42 -4.93 -5.83 -15.15
N ALA A 43 -4.13 -6.49 -16.01
CA ALA A 43 -4.62 -7.62 -16.79
C ALA A 43 -5.15 -8.75 -15.89
N PHE A 44 -4.43 -9.07 -14.80
CA PHE A 44 -4.86 -10.06 -13.83
C PHE A 44 -6.15 -9.67 -13.09
N ARG A 45 -6.37 -8.37 -12.86
CA ARG A 45 -7.66 -7.86 -12.33
C ARG A 45 -8.78 -8.04 -13.35
N LEU A 46 -8.54 -7.75 -14.62
CA LEU A 46 -9.53 -7.94 -15.69
C LEU A 46 -9.95 -9.41 -15.81
N ILE A 47 -9.01 -10.35 -15.72
CA ILE A 47 -9.29 -11.80 -15.76
C ILE A 47 -10.21 -12.22 -14.60
N ARG A 48 -9.99 -11.67 -13.40
CA ARG A 48 -10.86 -11.97 -12.24
C ARG A 48 -12.26 -11.38 -12.38
N ILE A 49 -12.36 -10.16 -12.91
CA ILE A 49 -13.62 -9.41 -13.00
C ILE A 49 -14.48 -9.89 -14.17
N CYS A 50 -13.89 -10.11 -15.35
CA CYS A 50 -14.64 -10.41 -16.56
C CYS A 50 -15.08 -11.88 -16.58
N SER A 51 -16.38 -12.13 -16.69
CA SER A 51 -16.94 -13.49 -16.74
C SER A 51 -16.92 -14.13 -18.13
N CYS A 52 -16.90 -13.31 -19.19
CA CYS A 52 -16.99 -13.75 -20.59
C CYS A 52 -15.69 -13.43 -21.33
N GLU A 53 -15.19 -14.37 -22.13
CA GLU A 53 -13.93 -14.23 -22.88
C GLU A 53 -14.00 -13.12 -23.94
N VAL A 54 -15.16 -12.92 -24.58
CA VAL A 54 -15.37 -11.86 -25.57
C VAL A 54 -15.20 -10.48 -24.91
N THR A 55 -15.84 -10.27 -23.76
CA THR A 55 -15.71 -9.04 -22.98
C THR A 55 -14.28 -8.85 -22.48
N LEU A 56 -13.66 -9.91 -21.97
CA LEU A 56 -12.27 -9.89 -21.50
C LEU A 56 -11.33 -9.45 -22.61
N THR A 57 -11.47 -10.01 -23.82
CA THR A 57 -10.63 -9.67 -24.97
C THR A 57 -10.75 -8.20 -25.32
N ARG A 58 -11.98 -7.67 -25.37
CA ARG A 58 -12.22 -6.23 -25.57
C ARG A 58 -11.58 -5.37 -24.47
N ARG A 59 -11.68 -5.76 -23.20
CA ARG A 59 -11.06 -5.02 -22.10
C ARG A 59 -9.53 -5.05 -22.16
N LEU A 60 -8.94 -6.16 -22.62
CA LEU A 60 -7.49 -6.25 -22.81
C LEU A 60 -6.99 -5.43 -23.99
N THR A 61 -7.77 -5.31 -25.08
CA THR A 61 -7.42 -4.41 -26.18
C THR A 61 -7.48 -2.95 -25.73
N GLU A 62 -8.54 -2.54 -25.02
CA GLU A 62 -8.67 -1.21 -24.41
C GLU A 62 -7.47 -0.89 -23.47
N LEU A 63 -7.11 -1.85 -22.60
CA LEU A 63 -5.95 -1.74 -21.72
C LEU A 63 -4.64 -1.55 -22.51
N THR A 64 -4.46 -2.31 -23.58
CA THR A 64 -3.26 -2.25 -24.42
C THR A 64 -3.11 -0.87 -25.04
N GLU A 65 -4.20 -0.30 -25.56
CA GLU A 65 -4.20 1.06 -26.12
C GLU A 65 -3.90 2.12 -25.05
N HIS A 66 -4.48 1.99 -23.86
CA HIS A 66 -4.23 2.92 -22.76
C HIS A 66 -2.75 2.91 -22.35
N LEU A 67 -2.15 1.72 -22.18
CA LEU A 67 -0.74 1.59 -21.82
C LEU A 67 0.20 2.06 -22.94
N LYS A 68 -0.14 1.80 -24.21
CA LYS A 68 0.57 2.36 -25.36
C LYS A 68 0.61 3.88 -25.31
N ARG A 69 -0.53 4.54 -25.05
CA ARG A 69 -0.60 6.01 -24.90
C ARG A 69 0.23 6.54 -23.71
N ARG A 70 0.45 5.72 -22.68
CA ARG A 70 1.34 6.04 -21.54
C ARG A 70 2.83 5.72 -21.80
N GLY A 71 3.19 5.38 -23.04
CA GLY A 71 4.57 5.15 -23.45
C GLY A 71 5.12 3.77 -23.09
N PHE A 72 4.29 2.82 -22.67
CA PHE A 72 4.79 1.46 -22.38
C PHE A 72 5.18 0.72 -23.68
N PRO A 73 6.33 0.04 -23.72
CA PRO A 73 6.74 -0.77 -24.87
C PRO A 73 5.75 -1.90 -25.15
N LEU A 74 5.34 -2.06 -26.41
CA LEU A 74 4.33 -3.06 -26.81
C LEU A 74 4.71 -4.49 -26.41
N LYS A 75 6.00 -4.85 -26.60
CA LYS A 75 6.54 -6.16 -26.21
C LYS A 75 6.32 -6.44 -24.71
N HIS A 76 6.49 -5.42 -23.87
CA HIS A 76 6.31 -5.55 -22.41
C HIS A 76 4.84 -5.73 -22.03
N ILE A 77 3.95 -4.96 -22.66
CA ILE A 77 2.50 -5.08 -22.46
C ILE A 77 2.03 -6.48 -22.85
N GLN A 78 2.37 -6.95 -24.05
CA GLN A 78 1.96 -8.26 -24.56
C GLN A 78 2.48 -9.39 -23.68
N LYS A 79 3.77 -9.36 -23.31
CA LYS A 79 4.36 -10.36 -22.40
C LYS A 79 3.61 -10.42 -21.05
N ALA A 80 3.27 -9.26 -20.49
CA ALA A 80 2.55 -9.20 -19.22
C ALA A 80 1.11 -9.72 -19.33
N ILE A 81 0.41 -9.42 -20.44
CA ILE A 81 -0.94 -9.93 -20.70
C ILE A 81 -0.92 -11.44 -20.91
N LEU A 82 0.03 -11.97 -21.70
CA LEU A 82 0.20 -13.41 -21.90
C LEU A 82 0.44 -14.12 -20.57
N LYS A 83 1.37 -13.61 -19.76
CA LYS A 83 1.63 -14.13 -18.41
C LYS A 83 0.38 -14.11 -17.52
N ALA A 84 -0.42 -13.04 -17.58
CA ALA A 84 -1.65 -12.97 -16.80
C ALA A 84 -2.67 -14.03 -17.27
N LYS A 85 -2.78 -14.25 -18.59
CA LYS A 85 -3.68 -15.24 -19.21
C LYS A 85 -3.31 -16.69 -18.88
N GLU A 86 -2.06 -16.98 -18.53
CA GLU A 86 -1.65 -18.33 -18.08
C GLU A 86 -2.46 -18.79 -16.85
N THR A 87 -2.91 -17.85 -16.02
CA THR A 87 -3.78 -18.17 -14.88
C THR A 87 -5.24 -18.04 -15.29
N PRO A 88 -6.01 -19.13 -15.43
CA PRO A 88 -7.42 -19.04 -15.77
C PRO A 88 -8.22 -18.37 -14.66
N ARG A 89 -9.37 -17.79 -15.02
CA ARG A 89 -10.25 -17.10 -14.06
C ARG A 89 -10.66 -18.00 -12.89
N SER A 90 -10.92 -19.28 -13.15
CA SER A 90 -11.34 -20.26 -12.15
C SER A 90 -10.34 -20.37 -11.00
N THR A 91 -9.04 -20.34 -11.29
CA THR A 91 -7.98 -20.36 -10.28
C THR A 91 -7.74 -18.95 -9.70
N ALA A 92 -7.79 -17.91 -10.53
CA ALA A 92 -7.53 -16.53 -10.12
C ALA A 92 -8.52 -15.99 -9.05
N ILE A 93 -9.74 -16.51 -8.99
CA ILE A 93 -10.76 -16.11 -8.01
C ILE A 93 -10.62 -16.87 -6.68
N GLN A 94 -9.90 -17.99 -6.66
CA GLN A 94 -9.76 -18.78 -5.44
C GLN A 94 -9.04 -18.00 -4.35
N ARG A 95 -9.58 -18.06 -3.13
CA ARG A 95 -8.89 -17.54 -1.96
C ARG A 95 -7.64 -18.36 -1.72
N ARG A 96 -6.48 -17.70 -1.74
CA ARG A 96 -5.22 -18.32 -1.33
C ARG A 96 -5.32 -18.76 0.13
N ARG A 97 -5.20 -20.06 0.38
CA ARG A 97 -5.04 -20.61 1.73
C ARG A 97 -3.58 -20.42 2.14
N LEU A 98 -3.32 -19.81 3.30
CA LEU A 98 -1.96 -19.77 3.85
C LEU A 98 -1.66 -21.11 4.52
N PRO A 99 -0.44 -21.64 4.37
CA PRO A 99 0.00 -22.77 5.18
C PRO A 99 -0.01 -22.38 6.66
N GLU A 100 -0.32 -23.34 7.53
CA GLU A 100 -0.57 -23.08 8.95
C GLU A 100 0.65 -22.55 9.71
N THR A 101 1.84 -22.69 9.14
CA THR A 101 3.12 -22.17 9.65
C THR A 101 3.24 -20.65 9.53
N GLN A 102 2.42 -19.99 8.71
CA GLN A 102 2.39 -18.53 8.52
C GLN A 102 1.13 -17.93 9.16
N LYS A 103 0.82 -18.33 10.40
CA LYS A 103 -0.24 -17.67 11.18
C LYS A 103 0.07 -16.18 11.26
N LYS A 104 -0.89 -15.41 10.76
CA LYS A 104 -0.95 -13.94 10.68
C LYS A 104 -0.30 -13.33 11.92
N THR A 105 0.82 -12.64 11.74
CA THR A 105 1.29 -11.70 12.77
C THR A 105 0.16 -10.71 13.01
N GLU A 106 -0.34 -10.70 14.24
CA GLU A 106 -1.28 -9.65 14.65
C GLU A 106 -0.56 -8.32 14.46
N PHE A 107 -1.15 -7.44 13.66
CA PHE A 107 -0.66 -6.07 13.52
C PHE A 107 -0.88 -5.37 14.86
N HIS A 108 0.11 -5.39 15.73
CA HIS A 108 0.11 -4.59 16.93
C HIS A 108 0.34 -3.14 16.51
N LEU A 109 -0.72 -2.34 16.48
CA LEU A 109 -0.63 -0.89 16.33
C LEU A 109 0.03 -0.36 17.60
N SER A 110 1.35 -0.20 17.58
CA SER A 110 2.05 0.58 18.60
C SER A 110 1.65 2.04 18.41
N SER A 111 0.66 2.50 19.17
CA SER A 111 0.30 3.92 19.22
C SER A 111 1.40 4.68 19.95
N HIS A 112 2.40 5.16 19.21
CA HIS A 112 3.32 6.19 19.70
C HIS A 112 2.61 7.56 19.70
N THR A 113 1.51 7.70 20.45
CA THR A 113 0.77 8.97 20.55
C THR A 113 0.52 9.32 22.00
N THR A 114 1.57 9.35 22.82
CA THR A 114 1.45 9.87 24.19
C THR A 114 2.59 10.82 24.51
N GLN A 115 2.81 11.82 23.66
CA GLN A 115 3.54 13.00 24.11
C GLN A 115 2.90 14.35 23.76
N HIS A 116 1.85 14.47 22.94
CA HIS A 116 1.40 15.83 22.58
C HIS A 116 -0.05 16.11 22.18
N TYR A 117 -1.05 15.27 22.50
CA TYR A 117 -2.46 15.66 22.26
C TYR A 117 -3.42 15.14 23.36
N PRO A 118 -3.69 15.90 24.43
CA PRO A 118 -4.61 15.49 25.49
C PRO A 118 -6.09 15.52 25.09
N THR A 119 -6.47 16.17 23.98
CA THR A 119 -7.89 16.40 23.66
C THR A 119 -8.57 15.21 22.96
N PHE A 120 -7.83 14.41 22.17
CA PHE A 120 -8.44 13.33 21.37
C PHE A 120 -8.83 12.11 22.23
N LEU A 121 -8.14 11.90 23.35
CA LEU A 121 -8.34 10.73 24.22
C LEU A 121 -9.64 10.80 25.04
N LEU A 122 -10.20 11.99 25.28
CA LEU A 122 -11.52 12.10 25.93
C LEU A 122 -12.66 11.70 24.99
N SER A 123 -12.51 11.95 23.69
CA SER A 123 -13.56 11.63 22.71
C SER A 123 -13.70 10.12 22.47
N LEU A 124 -12.61 9.35 22.56
CA LEU A 124 -12.62 7.90 22.29
C LEU A 124 -13.15 7.07 23.46
N LYS A 125 -13.06 7.58 24.69
CA LYS A 125 -13.59 6.90 25.88
C LYS A 125 -15.12 6.84 25.90
N ASN A 126 -15.79 7.72 25.16
CA ASN A 126 -17.25 7.83 25.17
C ASN A 126 -17.94 7.14 23.99
N THR A 127 -17.21 6.50 23.07
CA THR A 127 -17.77 6.01 21.79
C THR A 127 -17.55 4.53 21.49
N SER A 128 -17.10 3.71 22.45
CA SER A 128 -16.95 2.27 22.23
C SER A 128 -17.79 1.46 23.22
N PRO A 129 -18.78 0.66 22.77
CA PRO A 129 -19.52 -0.26 23.62
C PRO A 129 -18.75 -1.58 23.87
N PHE A 130 -17.48 -1.69 23.47
CA PHE A 130 -16.69 -2.90 23.71
C PHE A 130 -16.11 -2.88 25.13
N SER A 131 -16.99 -3.16 26.10
CA SER A 131 -16.66 -3.28 27.52
C SER A 131 -15.75 -4.48 27.77
N THR A 132 -14.54 -4.16 28.23
CA THR A 132 -13.86 -4.74 29.40
C THR A 132 -14.45 -6.03 29.99
N HIS A 133 -13.78 -7.15 29.71
CA HIS A 133 -13.67 -8.28 30.63
C HIS A 133 -12.24 -8.80 30.60
N HIS A 134 -11.31 -8.11 31.24
CA HIS A 134 -10.10 -8.76 31.75
C HIS A 134 -9.58 -7.92 32.92
N ARG A 135 -9.47 -8.57 34.08
CA ARG A 135 -8.94 -8.00 35.33
C ARG A 135 -7.41 -7.80 35.29
N ASP A 136 -6.79 -7.93 34.13
CA ASP A 136 -5.34 -8.17 34.00
C ASP A 136 -4.57 -6.93 33.54
N VAL A 137 -5.21 -5.76 33.51
CA VAL A 137 -4.53 -4.53 33.06
C VAL A 137 -3.51 -4.08 34.12
N GLU A 138 -3.81 -4.23 35.40
CA GLU A 138 -2.90 -3.82 36.49
C GLU A 138 -1.66 -4.74 36.58
N GLU A 139 -1.82 -6.04 36.30
CA GLU A 139 -0.74 -7.03 36.40
C GLU A 139 0.27 -6.92 35.25
N ARG A 140 -0.15 -6.39 34.10
CA ARG A 140 0.68 -6.28 32.89
C ARG A 140 1.62 -5.07 32.90
N TYR A 141 1.43 -4.12 33.81
CA TYR A 141 2.22 -2.90 33.90
C TYR A 141 2.64 -2.62 35.35
N PRO A 142 3.77 -3.17 35.83
CA PRO A 142 4.32 -2.71 37.09
C PRO A 142 4.60 -1.21 36.99
N THR A 143 4.23 -0.46 38.02
CA THR A 143 4.53 0.96 38.15
C THR A 143 6.02 1.19 37.91
N SER A 144 6.33 2.11 36.99
CA SER A 144 7.71 2.41 36.58
C SER A 144 8.55 2.79 37.81
N PRO A 145 9.78 2.23 37.98
CA PRO A 145 10.66 2.54 39.12
C PRO A 145 11.11 4.01 39.17
N TRP A 146 10.90 4.74 38.08
CA TRP A 146 11.25 6.15 37.97
C TRP A 146 10.03 7.01 38.27
N GLN A 147 9.72 7.16 39.55
CA GLN A 147 9.04 8.35 40.02
C GLN A 147 10.10 9.44 40.22
N PRO A 148 10.08 10.55 39.48
CA PRO A 148 10.91 11.68 39.83
C PRO A 148 10.44 12.20 41.20
N SER A 149 11.37 12.28 42.16
CA SER A 149 11.10 12.90 43.46
C SER A 149 10.53 14.30 43.23
N VAL A 150 9.33 14.51 43.77
CA VAL A 150 8.67 15.82 43.77
C VAL A 150 9.40 16.70 44.77
N ASP A 151 10.54 17.27 44.34
CA ASP A 151 11.18 18.40 45.01
C ASP A 151 12.25 18.99 44.10
N GLN A 152 11.84 19.87 43.18
CA GLN A 152 12.67 21.01 42.79
C GLN A 152 11.80 22.11 42.15
N LYS A 153 11.69 23.21 42.91
CA LYS A 153 11.10 24.49 42.51
C LYS A 153 11.60 24.90 41.13
N ILE A 154 10.67 25.22 40.24
CA ILE A 154 10.96 25.89 38.98
C ILE A 154 11.36 27.34 39.31
N SER A 155 12.66 27.63 39.27
CA SER A 155 13.19 29.00 39.12
C SER A 155 13.88 29.08 37.76
N GLY A 156 13.40 30.00 36.92
CA GLY A 156 13.66 30.01 35.48
C GLY A 156 15.11 30.27 35.07
N THR A 157 15.39 29.99 33.81
CA THR A 157 16.18 30.84 32.88
C THR A 157 16.26 30.15 31.50
N HIS A 158 16.06 30.99 30.48
CA HIS A 158 16.34 30.84 29.04
C HIS A 158 16.98 29.52 28.53
N LEU A 159 16.20 28.69 27.82
CA LEU A 159 16.71 27.53 27.07
C LEU A 159 17.02 27.91 25.62
N SER A 160 18.31 27.85 25.29
CA SER A 160 18.88 27.96 23.94
C SER A 160 18.43 26.79 23.05
N ILE A 161 17.98 27.08 21.83
CA ILE A 161 17.59 26.06 20.85
C ILE A 161 18.85 25.35 20.32
N PRO A 162 18.96 24.00 20.36
CA PRO A 162 20.10 23.31 19.80
C PRO A 162 20.00 23.31 18.26
N THR A 163 21.03 23.86 17.60
CA THR A 163 21.17 23.84 16.14
C THR A 163 21.51 22.44 15.63
N TYR A 164 20.72 21.94 14.67
CA TYR A 164 20.92 20.65 14.03
C TYR A 164 22.19 20.67 13.14
N LYS A 165 23.13 19.75 13.37
CA LYS A 165 24.34 19.58 12.54
C LYS A 165 23.97 18.99 11.18
N LYS A 166 24.27 19.71 10.09
CA LYS A 166 24.17 19.21 8.72
C LYS A 166 25.22 18.11 8.49
N HIS A 167 24.79 16.91 8.13
CA HIS A 167 25.68 15.90 7.59
C HIS A 167 26.10 16.30 6.17
N THR A 168 27.39 16.60 5.99
CA THR A 168 28.01 16.84 4.68
C THR A 168 28.30 15.50 4.00
N TYR A 169 27.75 15.28 2.80
CA TYR A 169 28.19 14.20 1.92
C TYR A 169 29.60 14.52 1.40
N VAL A 170 30.55 13.61 1.64
CA VAL A 170 31.89 13.67 1.05
C VAL A 170 31.80 13.08 -0.35
N ALA A 171 32.11 13.89 -1.37
CA ALA A 171 32.28 13.44 -2.74
C ALA A 171 33.56 12.59 -2.84
N ALA A 172 33.44 11.36 -3.32
CA ALA A 172 34.59 10.54 -3.68
C ALA A 172 34.98 10.84 -5.14
N ASP A 173 36.24 11.26 -5.30
CA ASP A 173 36.87 11.67 -6.55
C ASP A 173 37.23 10.49 -7.47
N ARG A 174 37.04 10.73 -8.78
CA ARG A 174 37.85 10.30 -9.94
C ARG A 174 37.94 8.81 -10.31
N VAL A 175 37.21 8.46 -11.39
CA VAL A 175 37.65 7.45 -12.37
C VAL A 175 37.93 8.17 -13.69
N THR A 176 39.20 8.20 -14.07
CA THR A 176 39.71 8.71 -15.34
C THR A 176 39.32 7.77 -16.48
N PHE A 177 38.57 8.28 -17.46
CA PHE A 177 38.47 7.68 -18.79
C PHE A 177 39.40 8.44 -19.73
N VAL A 178 40.45 7.76 -20.22
CA VAL A 178 41.23 8.21 -21.38
C VAL A 178 40.45 7.79 -22.63
N ALA A 179 40.18 8.75 -23.50
CA ALA A 179 39.65 8.54 -24.84
C ALA A 179 40.69 9.05 -25.85
N VAL A 180 40.67 8.42 -27.03
CA VAL A 180 41.53 8.54 -28.21
C VAL A 180 42.68 7.54 -28.27
#